data_AF-A0A7S2KP50-F1
#
_entry.id   AF-A0A7S2KP50-F1
#
_cell.length_a   1.000
_cell.length_b   1.000
_cell.length_c   1.000
_cell.angle_alpha   90.00
_cell.angle_beta   90.00
_cell.angle_gamma   90.00
#
_symmetry.space_group_name_H-M   'P 1'
#
loop_
_entity.id
_entity.type
_entity.pdbx_description
1 polymer ?
#
loop_
_entity_poly.entity_id
_entity_poly.type
_entity_poly.pdbx_seq_one_letter_code
_entity_poly.pdbx_strand_id
1 'polypeptide(L)'
;DICGPRASGGLRTHADWERQKDEVDQCARAGDVPGAEAAFNRVWRALEVPANGRRKSQETTLYNLVLKACANAGDVRAAGEWYRCMLAGRVAPNPRTFGKLVEAAAKR
;
A
#
# COMPACT_ATOMS: atom_id res chain seq x y z
N ASP A 1 4.48 -7.06 -13.32
CA ASP A 1 3.33 -6.99 -12.40
C ASP A 1 3.61 -6.08 -11.23
N ILE A 2 2.77 -5.06 -11.04
CA ILE A 2 2.83 -4.09 -9.92
C ILE A 2 2.58 -4.79 -8.57
N CYS A 3 1.88 -5.93 -8.62
CA CYS A 3 1.59 -6.80 -7.49
C CYS A 3 2.83 -7.65 -7.14
N GLY A 4 3.85 -7.03 -6.54
CA GLY A 4 5.14 -7.68 -6.26
C GLY A 4 5.03 -9.04 -5.54
N PRO A 5 5.96 -9.98 -5.80
CA PRO A 5 5.94 -11.31 -5.21
C PRO A 5 6.08 -11.24 -3.68
N ARG A 6 5.33 -12.09 -2.97
CA ARG A 6 5.45 -12.24 -1.52
C ARG A 6 6.77 -12.93 -1.20
N ALA A 7 7.56 -12.35 -0.31
CA ALA A 7 8.78 -12.97 0.21
C ALA A 7 8.57 -13.37 1.68
N SER A 8 9.36 -14.35 2.13
CA SER A 8 9.56 -14.65 3.55
C SER A 8 10.41 -13.52 4.15
N GLY A 9 9.74 -12.46 4.58
CA GLY A 9 10.36 -11.27 5.16
C GLY A 9 10.89 -11.48 6.57
N GLY A 10 11.32 -10.39 7.25
CA GLY A 10 11.89 -10.39 8.60
C GLY A 10 11.34 -9.31 9.54
N LEU A 11 10.23 -8.65 9.17
CA LEU A 11 9.50 -7.68 10.00
C LEU A 11 8.89 -8.36 11.22
N ARG A 12 9.62 -8.31 12.33
CA ARG A 12 9.27 -9.01 13.57
C ARG A 12 8.54 -8.11 14.58
N THR A 13 8.81 -6.80 14.57
CA THR A 13 8.33 -5.88 15.61
C THR A 13 7.43 -4.75 15.08
N HIS A 14 6.67 -4.14 16.00
CA HIS A 14 5.88 -2.95 15.71
C HIS A 14 6.75 -1.75 15.28
N ALA A 15 7.95 -1.60 15.88
CA ALA A 15 8.86 -0.51 15.55
C ALA A 15 9.42 -0.63 14.13
N ASP A 16 9.76 -1.84 13.69
CA ASP A 16 10.18 -2.10 12.31
C ASP A 16 9.07 -1.73 11.32
N TRP A 17 7.83 -2.07 11.66
CA TRP A 17 6.65 -1.74 10.85
C TRP A 17 6.49 -0.22 10.71
N GLU A 18 6.49 0.50 11.83
CA GLU A 18 6.31 1.95 11.83
C GLU A 18 7.36 2.67 10.97
N ARG A 19 8.63 2.28 11.10
CA ARG A 19 9.72 2.87 10.31
C ARG A 19 9.56 2.61 8.81
N GLN A 20 9.26 1.37 8.43
CA GLN A 20 9.18 1.00 7.01
C GLN A 20 7.93 1.57 6.33
N LYS A 21 6.79 1.61 7.01
CA LYS A 21 5.58 2.23 6.44
C LYS A 21 5.72 3.75 6.30
N ASP A 22 6.57 4.38 7.11
CA ASP A 22 6.76 5.83 7.09
C ASP A 22 7.39 6.29 5.77
N GLU A 23 8.28 5.49 5.16
CA GLU A 23 8.77 5.74 3.81
C GLU A 23 7.63 5.79 2.80
N VAL A 24 6.69 4.83 2.87
CA VAL A 24 5.52 4.81 1.99
C VAL A 24 4.61 6.01 2.25
N ASP A 25 4.40 6.39 3.53
CA ASP A 25 3.56 7.55 3.87
C ASP A 25 4.21 8.88 3.45
N GLN A 26 5.54 8.99 3.49
CA GLN A 26 6.26 10.16 2.98
C GLN A 26 6.03 10.33 1.46
N CYS A 27 6.24 9.27 0.68
CA CYS A 27 5.91 9.28 -0.76
C CYS A 27 4.43 9.58 -0.99
N ALA A 28 3.54 9.00 -0.18
CA ALA A 28 2.11 9.23 -0.28
C ALA A 28 1.73 10.69 -0.03
N ARG A 29 2.32 11.37 0.95
CA ARG A 29 2.11 12.80 1.22
C ARG A 29 2.62 13.68 0.07
N ALA A 30 3.70 13.28 -0.58
CA ALA A 30 4.26 14.00 -1.73
C ALA A 30 3.49 13.77 -3.05
N GLY A 31 2.58 12.80 -3.10
CA GLY A 31 1.97 12.36 -4.37
C GLY A 31 2.95 11.63 -5.29
N ASP A 32 4.08 11.16 -4.75
CA ASP A 32 5.07 10.41 -5.51
C ASP A 32 4.61 8.95 -5.66
N VAL A 33 3.85 8.69 -6.73
CA VAL A 33 3.34 7.34 -7.01
C VAL A 33 4.51 6.36 -7.22
N PRO A 34 5.48 6.58 -8.12
CA PRO A 34 6.59 5.64 -8.31
C PRO A 34 7.39 5.36 -7.03
N GLY A 35 7.66 6.39 -6.22
CA GLY A 35 8.33 6.22 -4.94
C GLY A 35 7.51 5.41 -3.95
N ALA A 36 6.19 5.64 -3.87
CA ALA A 36 5.29 4.87 -3.01
C ALA A 36 5.22 3.40 -3.44
N GLU A 37 5.24 3.10 -4.74
CA GLU A 37 5.28 1.73 -5.26
C GLU A 37 6.60 1.02 -4.91
N ALA A 38 7.73 1.71 -5.08
CA ALA A 38 9.04 1.17 -4.73
C ALA A 38 9.14 0.90 -3.22
N ALA A 39 8.69 1.84 -2.39
CA ALA A 39 8.64 1.70 -0.94
C ALA A 39 7.69 0.57 -0.53
N PHE A 40 6.49 0.50 -1.11
CA PHE A 40 5.54 -0.60 -0.89
C PHE A 40 6.19 -1.94 -1.14
N ASN A 41 6.89 -2.12 -2.27
CA ASN A 41 7.52 -3.39 -2.60
C ASN A 41 8.60 -3.79 -1.59
N ARG A 42 9.34 -2.83 -1.02
CA ARG A 42 10.30 -3.11 0.05
C ARG A 42 9.60 -3.61 1.31
N VAL A 43 8.59 -2.88 1.80
CA VAL A 43 7.85 -3.29 3.00
C VAL A 43 7.13 -4.61 2.77
N TRP A 44 6.50 -4.79 1.61
CA TRP A 44 5.75 -5.99 1.24
C TRP A 44 6.61 -7.25 1.23
N ARG A 45 7.85 -7.15 0.76
CA ARG A 45 8.82 -8.26 0.80
C ARG A 45 9.36 -8.49 2.20
N ALA A 46 9.48 -7.43 3.00
CA ALA A 46 10.00 -7.52 4.36
C ALA A 46 8.95 -8.02 5.37
N LEU A 47 7.65 -7.95 5.07
CA LEU A 47 6.58 -8.47 5.92
C LEU A 47 6.70 -9.99 6.13
N GLU A 48 6.90 -10.41 7.38
CA GLU A 48 6.74 -11.81 7.76
C GLU A 48 5.27 -12.21 7.72
N VAL A 49 5.03 -13.50 7.42
CA VAL A 49 3.75 -14.15 7.66
C VAL A 49 3.88 -14.93 8.97
N PRO A 50 3.32 -14.45 10.09
CA PRO A 50 3.30 -15.21 11.33
C PRO A 50 2.64 -16.57 11.14
N ALA A 51 3.10 -17.58 11.89
CA ALA A 51 2.53 -18.93 11.88
C ALA A 51 1.03 -18.98 12.24
N ASN A 52 0.57 -17.99 13.01
CA ASN A 52 -0.82 -17.75 13.42
C ASN A 52 -1.59 -16.78 12.49
N GLY A 53 -1.05 -16.46 11.31
CA GLY A 53 -1.73 -15.77 10.22
C GLY A 53 -1.22 -14.35 9.93
N ARG A 54 -1.72 -13.76 8.83
CA ARG A 54 -1.36 -12.39 8.42
C ARG A 54 -2.06 -11.34 9.25
N ARG A 55 -1.36 -10.26 9.59
CA ARG A 55 -1.98 -9.03 10.10
C ARG A 55 -2.71 -8.34 8.93
N LYS A 56 -3.93 -8.78 8.63
CA LYS A 56 -4.78 -8.22 7.55
C LYS A 56 -4.84 -6.68 7.60
N SER A 57 -4.76 -6.09 8.79
CA SER A 57 -4.74 -4.63 9.00
C SER A 57 -3.50 -3.94 8.39
N GLN A 58 -2.31 -4.57 8.44
CA GLN A 58 -1.09 -4.00 7.88
C GLN A 58 -1.10 -4.02 6.34
N GLU A 59 -1.55 -5.12 5.74
CA GLU A 59 -1.70 -5.22 4.29
C GLU A 59 -2.67 -4.14 3.78
N THR A 60 -3.86 -4.04 4.37
CA THR A 60 -4.84 -3.00 4.00
C THR A 60 -4.27 -1.59 4.19
N THR A 61 -3.44 -1.37 5.21
CA THR A 61 -2.80 -0.07 5.45
C THR A 61 -1.78 0.27 4.37
N LEU A 62 -0.91 -0.68 3.99
CA LEU A 62 0.09 -0.50 2.93
C LEU A 62 -0.54 -0.16 1.58
N TYR A 63 -1.54 -0.91 1.14
CA TYR A 63 -2.27 -0.61 -0.11
C TYR A 63 -2.90 0.79 -0.05
N ASN A 64 -3.50 1.12 1.09
CA ASN A 64 -4.09 2.43 1.30
C ASN A 64 -3.03 3.55 1.23
N LEU A 65 -1.77 3.33 1.62
CA LEU A 65 -0.73 4.37 1.48
C LEU A 65 -0.37 4.62 0.01
N VAL A 66 -0.26 3.59 -0.82
CA VAL A 66 -0.04 3.78 -2.26
C VAL A 66 -1.24 4.47 -2.91
N LEU A 67 -2.46 4.05 -2.56
CA LEU A 67 -3.68 4.74 -3.02
C LEU A 67 -3.75 6.20 -2.56
N LYS A 68 -3.14 6.55 -1.42
CA LYS A 68 -3.02 7.95 -0.97
C LYS A 68 -2.05 8.72 -1.85
N ALA A 69 -0.94 8.10 -2.28
CA ALA A 69 -0.03 8.69 -3.26
C ALA A 69 -0.78 8.99 -4.57
N CYS A 70 -1.52 8.01 -5.09
CA CYS A 70 -2.33 8.18 -6.31
C CYS A 70 -3.39 9.28 -6.15
N ALA A 71 -4.11 9.29 -5.01
CA ALA A 71 -5.07 10.33 -4.67
C ALA A 71 -4.42 11.71 -4.63
N ASN A 72 -3.22 11.81 -4.03
CA ASN A 72 -2.50 13.07 -3.94
C ASN A 72 -1.99 13.58 -5.29
N ALA A 73 -1.60 12.66 -6.18
CA ALA A 73 -1.17 12.95 -7.54
C ALA A 73 -2.32 13.20 -8.54
N GLY A 74 -3.56 12.84 -8.20
CA GLY A 74 -4.67 12.79 -9.16
C GLY A 74 -4.57 11.65 -10.18
N ASP A 75 -3.74 10.63 -9.90
CA ASP A 75 -3.53 9.50 -10.81
C ASP A 75 -4.60 8.41 -10.61
N VAL A 76 -5.75 8.62 -11.25
CA VAL A 76 -6.90 7.69 -11.23
C VAL A 76 -6.53 6.32 -11.79
N ARG A 77 -5.67 6.29 -12.82
CA ARG A 77 -5.30 5.06 -13.51
C ARG A 77 -4.50 4.17 -12.57
N ALA A 78 -3.44 4.73 -11.97
CA ALA A 78 -2.63 4.01 -10.98
C ALA A 78 -3.49 3.57 -9.79
N ALA A 79 -4.39 4.43 -9.31
CA ALA A 79 -5.28 4.08 -8.21
C ALA A 79 -6.15 2.83 -8.52
N GLY A 80 -6.71 2.75 -9.73
CA GLY A 80 -7.50 1.61 -10.19
C GLY A 80 -6.69 0.33 -10.39
N GLU A 81 -5.43 0.45 -10.82
CA GLU A 81 -4.49 -0.67 -10.92
C GLU A 81 -4.15 -1.24 -9.53
N TRP A 82 -3.85 -0.36 -8.56
CA TRP A 82 -3.56 -0.75 -7.18
C TRP A 82 -4.76 -1.35 -6.46
N TYR A 83 -5.98 -0.85 -6.71
CA TYR A 83 -7.20 -1.47 -6.20
C TYR A 83 -7.38 -2.90 -6.72
N ARG A 84 -7.16 -3.14 -8.02
CA ARG A 84 -7.20 -4.50 -8.59
C ARG A 84 -6.13 -5.40 -7.99
N CYS A 85 -4.92 -4.87 -7.77
CA CYS A 85 -3.85 -5.60 -7.09
C CYS A 85 -4.24 -6.00 -5.65
N MET A 86 -4.89 -5.10 -4.91
CA MET A 86 -5.40 -5.36 -3.56
C MET A 86 -6.39 -6.54 -3.54
N LEU A 87 -7.34 -6.56 -4.49
CA LEU A 87 -8.31 -7.64 -4.65
C LEU A 87 -7.65 -8.97 -5.03
N ALA A 88 -6.73 -8.95 -6.00
CA ALA A 88 -5.97 -10.13 -6.42
C ALA A 88 -5.14 -10.72 -5.27
N GLY A 89 -4.58 -9.85 -4.41
CA GLY A 89 -3.85 -10.24 -3.20
C GLY A 89 -4.72 -10.80 -2.07
N ARG A 90 -6.06 -10.84 -2.26
CA ARG A 90 -7.09 -11.16 -1.25
C ARG A 90 -7.03 -10.25 -0.02
N VAL A 91 -6.63 -9.00 -0.22
CA VAL A 91 -6.61 -7.98 0.84
C VAL A 91 -7.94 -7.22 0.78
N ALA A 92 -8.65 -7.16 1.90
CA ALA A 92 -9.98 -6.56 1.95
C ALA A 92 -9.89 -5.02 1.88
N PRO A 93 -10.53 -4.38 0.88
CA PRO A 93 -10.75 -2.93 0.87
C PRO A 93 -11.50 -2.48 2.11
N ASN A 94 -11.29 -1.23 2.52
CA ASN A 94 -12.04 -0.61 3.60
C ASN A 94 -12.58 0.77 3.15
N PRO A 95 -13.39 1.46 3.97
CA PRO A 95 -13.92 2.77 3.59
C PRO A 95 -12.86 3.80 3.16
N ARG A 96 -11.65 3.76 3.74
CA ARG A 96 -10.54 4.64 3.33
C ARG A 96 -10.03 4.34 1.92
N THR A 97 -10.09 3.08 1.50
CA THR A 97 -9.74 2.65 0.14
C THR A 97 -10.61 3.36 -0.89
N PHE A 98 -11.94 3.31 -0.68
CA PHE A 98 -12.90 3.96 -1.58
C PHE A 98 -12.78 5.48 -1.56
N GLY A 99 -12.59 6.08 -0.38
CA GLY A 99 -12.36 7.53 -0.27
C GLY A 99 -11.19 8.00 -1.13
N LYS A 100 -10.08 7.25 -1.15
CA LYS A 100 -8.89 7.58 -1.96
C LYS A 100 -9.12 7.42 -3.46
N LEU A 101 -9.88 6.41 -3.87
CA LEU A 101 -10.26 6.24 -5.28
C LEU A 101 -11.10 7.42 -5.78
N VAL A 102 -12.06 7.88 -4.96
CA VAL A 102 -12.87 9.06 -5.27
C VAL A 102 -12.01 10.33 -5.27
N GLU A 103 -11.12 10.50 -4.30
CA GLU A 103 -10.22 11.66 -4.23
C GLU A 103 -9.31 11.75 -5.47
N ALA A 104 -8.72 10.63 -5.88
CA ALA A 104 -7.93 10.56 -7.11
C ALA A 104 -8.75 11.00 -8.33
N ALA A 105 -10.01 10.55 -8.43
CA ALA A 105 -10.91 10.88 -9.55
C ALA A 105 -11.43 12.32 -9.53
N ALA A 106 -11.47 12.95 -8.35
CA ALA A 106 -11.95 14.30 -8.18
C ALA A 106 -10.85 15.36 -8.40
N LYS A 107 -9.57 14.99 -8.24
CA LYS A 107 -8.44 15.89 -8.50
C LYS A 107 -8.28 16.13 -10.00
N ARG A 108 -8.29 17.41 -10.38
CA ARG A 108 -8.10 17.91 -11.75
C ARG A 108 -6.74 18.59 -11.88
#